data_AF-A0A5C3ER59-F1
#
_entry.id   AF-A0A5C3ER59-F1
#
_cell.length_a   1.000
_cell.length_b   1.000
_cell.length_c   1.000
_cell.angle_alpha   90.00
_cell.angle_beta   90.00
_cell.angle_gamma   90.00
#
_symmetry.space_group_name_H-M   'P 1'
#
loop_
_entity.id
_entity.type
_entity.pdbx_description
1 polymer ?
#
loop_
_entity_poly.entity_id
_entity_poly.type
_entity_poly.pdbx_seq_one_letter_code
_entity_poly.pdbx_strand_id
1 'polypeptide(L)'
;MPEATSSGTIVANGHSNTENDTVAATPLDLLKAVKEVQERRVAVWREYDDAFDTFLHPSSASATNGPVNGSLNNTDTHPSHPSSSDEGDTANASTNGQRCAGCSTSTVPLSEDLLAQILQITTQALIECGHRLRSIQTELAHSTATGLAGLVDKIQTKENELLRNVVQRDQLRKTTLRPTAQSEEERDEAEANGRIEEYDGKVQQVRGEIAELMQEVYAESIELQLAQA
;
A
#
# COMPACT_ATOMS: atom_id res chain seq x y z
N MET A 1 -29.27 51.33 33.62
CA MET A 1 -29.17 52.05 32.34
C MET A 1 -27.71 52.43 32.13
N PRO A 2 -27.18 52.48 30.89
CA PRO A 2 -27.76 52.03 29.61
C PRO A 2 -27.50 50.51 29.37
N GLU A 3 -28.31 49.76 28.61
CA GLU A 3 -28.28 49.49 27.14
C GLU A 3 -27.10 48.56 26.71
N ALA A 4 -27.24 47.53 25.84
CA ALA A 4 -27.91 47.42 24.54
C ALA A 4 -27.26 48.35 23.48
N THR A 5 -27.14 48.05 22.18
CA THR A 5 -27.58 46.91 21.33
C THR A 5 -26.42 46.65 20.30
N SER A 6 -26.47 45.93 19.16
CA SER A 6 -27.56 45.41 18.31
C SER A 6 -27.14 44.21 17.44
N SER A 7 -28.07 43.77 16.59
CA SER A 7 -28.07 42.70 15.58
C SER A 7 -26.93 42.65 14.55
N GLY A 8 -26.71 41.45 14.01
CA GLY A 8 -26.15 41.20 12.69
C GLY A 8 -26.74 39.90 12.11
N THR A 9 -27.80 39.98 11.31
CA THR A 9 -28.68 38.83 11.03
C THR A 9 -29.01 38.68 9.53
N ILE A 10 -28.95 37.44 9.04
CA ILE A 10 -29.42 36.93 7.73
C ILE A 10 -28.81 37.55 6.45
N VAL A 11 -28.06 36.74 5.72
CA VAL A 11 -28.48 36.35 4.35
C VAL A 11 -28.40 34.82 4.28
N ALA A 12 -29.44 34.16 3.81
CA ALA A 12 -29.45 32.71 3.65
C ALA A 12 -28.77 32.32 2.33
N ASN A 13 -28.05 31.19 2.32
CA ASN A 13 -27.73 30.51 1.07
C ASN A 13 -27.96 29.01 1.28
N GLY A 14 -29.14 28.54 0.88
CA GLY A 14 -29.59 27.17 1.20
C GLY A 14 -28.74 26.13 0.48
N HIS A 15 -28.17 25.20 1.24
CA HIS A 15 -27.80 23.89 0.74
C HIS A 15 -28.65 22.87 1.47
N SER A 16 -29.58 22.28 0.69
CA SER A 16 -30.32 21.03 0.94
C SER A 16 -30.39 20.50 2.38
N ASN A 17 -31.62 20.38 2.90
CA ASN A 17 -31.96 19.30 3.83
C ASN A 17 -31.58 17.97 3.15
N THR A 18 -30.37 17.49 3.42
CA THR A 18 -30.02 16.08 3.26
C THR A 18 -30.24 15.44 4.62
N GLU A 19 -31.52 15.32 4.98
CA GLU A 19 -31.99 14.32 5.94
C GLU A 19 -31.82 12.93 5.29
N ASN A 20 -30.56 12.57 5.04
CA ASN A 20 -30.19 11.17 5.04
C ASN A 20 -30.51 10.68 6.45
N ASP A 21 -31.37 9.67 6.55
CA ASP A 21 -31.24 8.69 7.61
C ASP A 21 -29.83 8.12 7.50
N THR A 22 -28.88 8.71 8.24
CA THR A 22 -27.59 8.09 8.53
C THR A 22 -27.87 6.96 9.51
N VAL A 23 -28.46 5.89 8.99
CA VAL A 23 -28.67 4.61 9.68
C VAL A 23 -27.32 4.25 10.29
N ALA A 24 -27.24 4.29 11.62
CA ALA A 24 -25.99 4.06 12.33
C ALA A 24 -25.44 2.70 11.90
N ALA A 25 -24.18 2.67 11.44
CA ALA A 25 -23.57 1.47 10.88
C ALA A 25 -23.67 0.33 11.90
N THR A 26 -24.21 -0.82 11.49
CA THR A 26 -24.38 -1.93 12.43
C THR A 26 -22.99 -2.44 12.86
N PRO A 27 -22.84 -3.05 14.05
CA PRO A 27 -21.58 -3.66 14.45
C PRO A 27 -21.02 -4.63 13.40
N LEU A 28 -21.89 -5.33 12.67
CA LEU A 28 -21.52 -6.25 11.60
C LEU A 28 -20.95 -5.51 10.36
N ASP A 29 -21.51 -4.33 10.01
CA ASP A 29 -20.98 -3.51 8.90
C ASP A 29 -19.67 -2.83 9.28
N LEU A 30 -19.53 -2.45 10.55
CA LEU A 30 -18.28 -1.95 11.11
C LEU A 30 -17.18 -3.02 11.09
N LEU A 31 -17.46 -4.28 11.44
CA LEU A 31 -16.48 -5.38 11.30
C LEU A 31 -16.12 -5.70 9.84
N LYS A 32 -17.08 -5.63 8.89
CA LYS A 32 -16.76 -5.70 7.45
C LYS A 32 -15.78 -4.59 7.05
N ALA A 33 -15.98 -3.37 7.54
CA ALA A 33 -15.09 -2.25 7.27
C ALA A 33 -13.70 -2.43 7.94
N VAL A 34 -13.58 -3.07 9.11
CA VAL A 34 -12.28 -3.47 9.68
C VAL A 34 -11.55 -4.41 8.71
N LYS A 35 -12.25 -5.42 8.19
CA LYS A 35 -11.69 -6.37 7.22
C LYS A 35 -11.22 -5.67 5.95
N GLU A 36 -12.04 -4.82 5.32
CA GLU A 36 -11.64 -4.06 4.13
C GLU A 36 -10.39 -3.20 4.35
N VAL A 37 -10.33 -2.50 5.50
CA VAL A 37 -9.17 -1.69 5.88
C VAL A 37 -7.92 -2.57 6.00
N GLN A 38 -8.04 -3.73 6.61
CA GLN A 38 -6.90 -4.64 6.79
C GLN A 38 -6.47 -5.31 5.48
N GLU A 39 -7.39 -5.65 4.57
CA GLU A 39 -7.08 -6.16 3.23
C GLU A 39 -6.34 -5.10 2.39
N ARG A 40 -6.81 -3.83 2.40
CA ARG A 40 -6.10 -2.68 1.79
C ARG A 40 -4.71 -2.50 2.40
N ARG A 41 -4.58 -2.58 3.72
CA ARG A 41 -3.33 -2.39 4.46
C ARG A 41 -2.31 -3.49 4.15
N VAL A 42 -2.74 -4.74 4.02
CA VAL A 42 -1.88 -5.86 3.59
C VAL A 42 -1.45 -5.73 2.13
N ALA A 43 -2.31 -5.24 1.23
CA ALA A 43 -1.91 -4.95 -0.15
C ALA A 43 -0.83 -3.86 -0.22
N VAL A 44 -1.04 -2.73 0.46
CA VAL A 44 -0.08 -1.61 0.58
C VAL A 44 1.27 -2.07 1.16
N TRP A 45 1.26 -2.97 2.15
CA TRP A 45 2.49 -3.55 2.70
C TRP A 45 3.23 -4.45 1.70
N ARG A 46 2.53 -5.21 0.85
CA ARG A 46 3.15 -6.04 -0.19
C ARG A 46 3.77 -5.20 -1.30
N GLU A 47 3.06 -4.20 -1.80
CA GLU A 47 3.58 -3.26 -2.80
C GLU A 47 4.84 -2.55 -2.31
N TYR A 48 4.92 -2.26 -1.00
CA TYR A 48 6.11 -1.72 -0.37
C TYR A 48 7.25 -2.73 -0.22
N ASP A 49 6.99 -3.93 0.33
CA ASP A 49 8.02 -4.98 0.49
C ASP A 49 8.64 -5.35 -0.89
N ASP A 50 7.85 -5.50 -1.96
CA ASP A 50 8.30 -5.80 -3.35
C ASP A 50 9.17 -4.66 -3.92
N ALA A 51 8.73 -3.41 -3.77
CA ALA A 51 9.47 -2.25 -4.28
C ALA A 51 10.78 -2.02 -3.51
N PHE A 52 10.79 -2.29 -2.21
CA PHE A 52 11.99 -2.15 -1.39
C PHE A 52 13.00 -3.27 -1.69
N ASP A 53 12.57 -4.52 -1.86
CA ASP A 53 13.46 -5.62 -2.26
C ASP A 53 14.02 -5.41 -3.68
N THR A 54 13.19 -4.97 -4.62
CA THR A 54 13.62 -4.63 -6.00
C THR A 54 14.66 -3.49 -6.03
N PHE A 55 14.59 -2.55 -5.09
CA PHE A 55 15.57 -1.48 -4.93
C PHE A 55 16.89 -1.98 -4.31
N LEU A 56 16.85 -2.88 -3.32
CA LEU A 56 18.05 -3.46 -2.70
C LEU A 56 18.75 -4.46 -3.62
N HIS A 57 18.00 -5.22 -4.41
CA HIS A 57 18.49 -6.32 -5.25
C HIS A 57 18.18 -6.10 -6.74
N PRO A 58 18.64 -5.02 -7.38
CA PRO A 58 18.31 -4.69 -8.77
C PRO A 58 18.77 -5.77 -9.78
N SER A 59 19.77 -6.57 -9.42
CA SER A 59 20.23 -7.73 -10.22
C SER A 59 19.28 -8.93 -10.17
N SER A 60 18.43 -9.05 -9.13
CA SER A 60 17.50 -10.17 -8.93
C SER A 60 16.16 -9.96 -9.64
N ALA A 61 15.82 -8.73 -10.03
CA ALA A 61 14.55 -8.36 -10.68
C ALA A 61 14.26 -9.09 -12.02
N SER A 62 15.22 -9.84 -12.56
CA SER A 62 15.03 -10.71 -13.73
C SER A 62 14.28 -12.03 -13.44
N ALA A 63 13.98 -12.35 -12.17
CA ALA A 63 13.47 -13.67 -11.77
C ALA A 63 11.95 -13.76 -11.50
N THR A 64 11.27 -12.65 -11.22
CA THR A 64 9.90 -12.68 -10.63
C THR A 64 8.89 -11.76 -11.34
N ASN A 65 8.17 -12.36 -12.30
CA ASN A 65 6.77 -12.10 -12.65
C ASN A 65 6.24 -10.65 -12.80
N GLY A 66 6.26 -10.15 -14.05
CA GLY A 66 5.15 -9.35 -14.59
C GLY A 66 5.40 -7.85 -14.79
N PRO A 67 4.94 -7.25 -15.91
CA PRO A 67 5.14 -5.83 -16.17
C PRO A 67 4.09 -4.97 -15.45
N VAL A 68 4.57 -4.01 -14.64
CA VAL A 68 3.78 -2.86 -14.18
C VAL A 68 3.40 -1.98 -15.38
N ASN A 69 2.23 -2.24 -15.96
CA ASN A 69 1.77 -1.61 -17.20
C ASN A 69 1.23 -0.19 -16.95
N GLY A 70 2.15 0.76 -16.78
CA GLY A 70 1.86 2.19 -16.64
C GLY A 70 1.28 2.80 -17.92
N SER A 71 -0.04 2.69 -18.08
CA SER A 71 -0.79 3.19 -19.24
C SER A 71 -0.76 4.73 -19.34
N LEU A 72 0.22 5.27 -20.08
CA LEU A 72 0.21 6.64 -20.59
C LEU A 72 -0.07 6.63 -22.09
N ASN A 73 -1.29 7.04 -22.45
CA ASN A 73 -1.80 7.06 -23.83
C ASN A 73 -1.97 8.51 -24.31
N ASN A 74 -1.17 8.95 -25.29
CA ASN A 74 -1.26 10.20 -26.07
C ASN A 74 -0.02 10.34 -26.99
N THR A 75 -0.03 10.92 -28.20
CA THR A 75 -1.12 11.19 -29.18
C THR A 75 -0.50 11.52 -30.56
N ASP A 76 -1.34 11.48 -31.61
CA ASP A 76 -1.28 12.30 -32.84
C ASP A 76 -0.07 12.29 -33.83
N THR A 77 -0.33 11.70 -35.02
CA THR A 77 -0.02 12.24 -36.37
C THR A 77 1.46 12.40 -36.83
N HIS A 78 1.82 12.35 -38.13
CA HIS A 78 1.08 12.27 -39.40
C HIS A 78 1.93 11.50 -40.47
N PRO A 79 1.34 10.84 -41.50
CA PRO A 79 2.10 10.04 -42.49
C PRO A 79 2.52 10.78 -43.78
N SER A 80 3.72 10.49 -44.29
CA SER A 80 4.29 10.70 -45.66
C SER A 80 5.79 10.33 -45.63
N HIS A 81 6.51 9.92 -46.68
CA HIS A 81 6.23 9.63 -48.10
C HIS A 81 7.28 8.58 -48.61
N PRO A 82 7.04 7.79 -49.68
CA PRO A 82 8.03 6.80 -50.16
C PRO A 82 9.01 7.33 -51.22
N SER A 83 10.18 6.69 -51.31
CA SER A 83 11.12 6.74 -52.47
C SER A 83 11.89 5.41 -52.60
N SER A 84 12.17 5.02 -53.84
CA SER A 84 12.99 3.87 -54.27
C SER A 84 14.49 4.27 -54.34
N SER A 85 15.47 3.44 -54.74
CA SER A 85 15.46 2.18 -55.50
C SER A 85 16.71 1.31 -55.23
N ASP A 86 16.65 0.03 -55.64
CA ASP A 86 17.75 -0.84 -56.13
C ASP A 86 19.01 -1.05 -55.25
N GLU A 87 19.70 -2.21 -55.24
CA GLU A 87 19.59 -3.48 -55.98
C GLU A 87 20.13 -4.60 -55.05
N GLY A 88 19.62 -5.84 -55.11
CA GLY A 88 20.07 -6.88 -54.16
C GLY A 88 19.37 -8.25 -54.28
N ASP A 89 19.70 -9.00 -55.33
CA ASP A 89 19.08 -10.30 -55.63
C ASP A 89 19.52 -11.43 -54.68
N THR A 90 18.56 -12.10 -54.03
CA THR A 90 18.45 -13.57 -54.01
C THR A 90 17.15 -14.03 -53.35
N ALA A 91 16.37 -14.85 -54.04
CA ALA A 91 15.11 -15.37 -53.51
C ALA A 91 15.31 -16.64 -52.65
N ASN A 92 14.74 -16.67 -51.44
CA ASN A 92 14.10 -17.88 -50.94
C ASN A 92 12.98 -17.58 -49.94
N ALA A 93 11.73 -17.88 -50.32
CA ALA A 93 10.58 -17.71 -49.45
C ALA A 93 10.31 -19.01 -48.68
N SER A 94 10.55 -19.01 -47.37
CA SER A 94 10.00 -20.05 -46.49
C SER A 94 9.64 -19.47 -45.12
N THR A 95 8.38 -19.65 -44.76
CA THR A 95 7.79 -19.18 -43.50
C THR A 95 8.39 -19.92 -42.30
N ASN A 96 9.01 -19.18 -41.39
CA ASN A 96 9.06 -19.53 -39.97
C ASN A 96 9.09 -18.25 -39.13
N GLY A 97 8.50 -18.30 -37.93
CA GLY A 97 8.09 -17.11 -37.20
C GLY A 97 9.21 -16.10 -36.92
N GLN A 98 8.99 -14.85 -37.33
CA GLN A 98 9.80 -13.69 -36.95
C GLN A 98 9.78 -13.56 -35.42
N ARG A 99 10.79 -14.11 -34.74
CA ARG A 99 10.90 -14.07 -33.28
C ARG A 99 10.91 -12.62 -32.82
N CYS A 100 10.12 -12.28 -31.82
CA CYS A 100 10.14 -10.96 -31.17
C CYS A 100 11.38 -10.83 -30.25
N ALA A 101 12.57 -10.89 -30.85
CA ALA A 101 13.86 -10.65 -30.21
C ALA A 101 14.06 -9.13 -30.02
N GLY A 102 13.19 -8.52 -29.23
CA GLY A 102 13.09 -7.05 -29.09
C GLY A 102 12.31 -6.55 -27.88
N CYS A 103 11.58 -7.41 -27.16
CA CYS A 103 11.14 -7.10 -25.79
C CYS A 103 12.35 -7.14 -24.86
N SER A 104 13.13 -6.06 -24.86
CA SER A 104 14.15 -5.80 -23.84
C SER A 104 13.46 -5.67 -22.49
N THR A 105 13.39 -6.77 -21.73
CA THR A 105 12.98 -6.78 -20.31
C THR A 105 14.09 -6.19 -19.44
N SER A 106 14.54 -4.99 -19.78
CA SER A 106 15.29 -4.12 -18.90
C SER A 106 14.28 -3.55 -17.91
N THR A 107 14.04 -4.29 -16.83
CA THR A 107 13.49 -3.72 -15.60
C THR A 107 14.48 -2.67 -15.15
N VAL A 108 14.23 -1.40 -15.51
CA VAL A 108 15.08 -0.28 -15.10
C VAL A 108 15.14 -0.30 -13.57
N PRO A 109 16.35 -0.36 -12.96
CA PRO A 109 16.46 -0.44 -11.51
C PRO A 109 15.77 0.78 -10.89
N LEU A 110 14.99 0.54 -9.84
CA LEU A 110 14.19 1.59 -9.18
C LEU A 110 15.13 2.72 -8.73
N SER A 111 14.87 3.94 -9.22
CA SER A 111 15.65 5.10 -8.80
C SER A 111 15.32 5.47 -7.35
N GLU A 112 16.25 6.16 -6.67
CA GLU A 112 16.01 6.64 -5.30
C GLU A 112 14.81 7.59 -5.22
N ASP A 113 14.57 8.38 -6.28
CA ASP A 113 13.39 9.25 -6.40
C ASP A 113 12.08 8.44 -6.50
N LEU A 114 12.09 7.34 -7.27
CA LEU A 114 10.92 6.49 -7.43
C LEU A 114 10.64 5.68 -6.14
N LEU A 115 11.67 5.19 -5.46
CA LEU A 115 11.48 4.58 -4.13
C LEU A 115 10.95 5.61 -3.12
N ALA A 116 11.44 6.85 -3.14
CA ALA A 116 10.93 7.92 -2.28
C ALA A 116 9.46 8.23 -2.57
N GLN A 117 9.05 8.24 -3.84
CA GLN A 117 7.66 8.40 -4.24
C GLN A 117 6.78 7.23 -3.77
N ILE A 118 7.24 5.99 -3.92
CA ILE A 118 6.54 4.79 -3.43
C ILE A 118 6.38 4.87 -1.90
N LEU A 119 7.47 5.13 -1.17
CA LEU A 119 7.44 5.31 0.29
C LEU A 119 6.45 6.39 0.73
N GLN A 120 6.36 7.52 0.00
CA GLN A 120 5.39 8.57 0.28
C GLN A 120 3.94 8.09 0.08
N ILE A 121 3.65 7.37 -1.00
CA ILE A 121 2.32 6.82 -1.30
C ILE A 121 1.92 5.75 -0.27
N THR A 122 2.81 4.78 0.01
CA THR A 122 2.63 3.76 1.05
C THR A 122 2.37 4.42 2.41
N THR A 123 3.16 5.41 2.80
CA THR A 123 2.99 6.13 4.08
C THR A 123 1.62 6.79 4.17
N GLN A 124 1.19 7.48 3.11
CA GLN A 124 -0.13 8.13 3.07
C GLN A 124 -1.29 7.11 3.15
N ALA A 125 -1.16 5.96 2.48
CA ALA A 125 -2.18 4.90 2.52
C ALA A 125 -2.22 4.16 3.87
N LEU A 126 -1.09 3.94 4.53
CA LEU A 126 -1.04 3.37 5.89
C LEU A 126 -1.64 4.33 6.93
N ILE A 127 -1.43 5.64 6.76
CA ILE A 127 -2.04 6.70 7.57
C ILE A 127 -3.56 6.73 7.34
N GLU A 128 -4.04 6.71 6.08
CA GLU A 128 -5.46 6.61 5.73
C GLU A 128 -6.12 5.39 6.39
N CYS A 129 -5.50 4.21 6.28
CA CYS A 129 -5.99 2.99 6.92
C CYS A 129 -6.09 3.14 8.45
N GLY A 130 -5.10 3.77 9.10
CA GLY A 130 -5.13 4.03 10.54
C GLY A 130 -6.22 5.04 10.97
N HIS A 131 -6.50 6.04 10.13
CA HIS A 131 -7.63 6.95 10.37
C HIS A 131 -8.97 6.25 10.23
N ARG A 132 -9.19 5.48 9.15
CA ARG A 132 -10.44 4.73 8.93
C ARG A 132 -10.67 3.70 10.06
N LEU A 133 -9.61 3.00 10.50
CA LEU A 133 -9.70 2.06 11.62
C LEU A 133 -10.07 2.73 12.94
N ARG A 134 -9.53 3.93 13.23
CA ARG A 134 -9.88 4.72 14.43
C ARG A 134 -11.32 5.27 14.38
N SER A 135 -11.85 5.63 13.21
CA SER A 135 -13.27 5.97 13.08
C SER A 135 -14.15 4.77 13.43
N ILE A 136 -13.86 3.61 12.83
CA ILE A 136 -14.60 2.35 13.10
C ILE A 136 -14.52 1.96 14.58
N GLN A 137 -13.35 2.07 15.21
CA GLN A 137 -13.16 1.88 16.65
C GLN A 137 -14.08 2.80 17.48
N THR A 138 -14.19 4.07 17.06
CA THR A 138 -14.99 5.09 17.75
C THR A 138 -16.49 4.80 17.60
N GLU A 139 -16.93 4.39 16.41
CA GLU A 139 -18.33 3.99 16.15
C GLU A 139 -18.70 2.72 16.92
N LEU A 140 -17.83 1.69 16.93
CA LEU A 140 -18.00 0.48 17.73
C LEU A 140 -18.08 0.78 19.23
N ALA A 141 -17.31 1.75 19.75
CA ALA A 141 -17.32 2.14 21.16
C ALA A 141 -18.64 2.80 21.61
N HIS A 142 -19.44 3.32 20.67
CA HIS A 142 -20.78 3.86 20.93
C HIS A 142 -21.91 2.90 20.47
N SER A 143 -21.56 1.73 19.93
CA SER A 143 -22.50 0.71 19.48
C SER A 143 -22.98 -0.19 20.64
N THR A 144 -23.91 -1.11 20.36
CA THR A 144 -24.32 -2.16 21.30
C THR A 144 -23.25 -3.21 21.58
N ALA A 145 -22.19 -3.27 20.76
CA ALA A 145 -21.13 -4.28 20.82
C ALA A 145 -19.76 -3.66 21.18
N THR A 146 -19.73 -2.88 22.26
CA THR A 146 -18.55 -2.07 22.67
C THR A 146 -17.26 -2.88 22.87
N GLY A 147 -17.35 -4.18 23.18
CA GLY A 147 -16.17 -5.07 23.27
C GLY A 147 -15.36 -5.14 21.96
N LEU A 148 -16.01 -5.02 20.81
CA LEU A 148 -15.35 -5.04 19.49
C LEU A 148 -14.44 -3.83 19.29
N ALA A 149 -14.71 -2.69 19.92
CA ALA A 149 -13.81 -1.54 19.88
C ALA A 149 -12.45 -1.85 20.54
N GLY A 150 -12.44 -2.71 21.57
CA GLY A 150 -11.22 -3.22 22.19
C GLY A 150 -10.42 -4.14 21.27
N LEU A 151 -11.10 -4.99 20.48
CA LEU A 151 -10.46 -5.81 19.45
C LEU A 151 -9.80 -4.95 18.36
N VAL A 152 -10.50 -3.92 17.88
CA VAL A 152 -9.94 -2.97 16.90
C VAL A 152 -8.76 -2.18 17.48
N ASP A 153 -8.79 -1.83 18.77
CA ASP A 153 -7.66 -1.16 19.44
C ASP A 153 -6.40 -2.05 19.53
N LYS A 154 -6.56 -3.36 19.82
CA LYS A 154 -5.46 -4.33 19.76
C LYS A 154 -4.83 -4.35 18.36
N ILE A 155 -5.65 -4.46 17.31
CA ILE A 155 -5.20 -4.49 15.90
C ILE A 155 -4.44 -3.20 15.57
N GLN A 156 -5.03 -2.04 15.88
CA GLN A 156 -4.40 -0.74 15.65
C GLN A 156 -3.07 -0.58 16.43
N THR A 157 -2.99 -1.13 17.64
CA THR A 157 -1.75 -1.13 18.44
C THR A 157 -0.67 -1.98 17.79
N LYS A 158 -1.01 -3.20 17.37
CA LYS A 158 -0.08 -4.13 16.69
C LYS A 158 0.36 -3.64 15.32
N GLU A 159 -0.53 -3.00 14.55
CA GLU A 159 -0.19 -2.36 13.29
C GLU A 159 0.76 -1.15 13.44
N ASN A 160 0.70 -0.44 14.57
CA ASN A 160 1.69 0.59 14.90
C ASN A 160 3.03 0.00 15.37
N GLU A 161 3.03 -1.20 15.94
CA GLU A 161 4.23 -1.97 16.29
C GLU A 161 4.92 -2.53 15.04
N LEU A 162 4.15 -3.11 14.12
CA LEU A 162 4.61 -3.57 12.81
C LEU A 162 5.30 -2.44 12.04
N LEU A 163 4.65 -1.28 11.91
CA LEU A 163 5.22 -0.11 11.24
C LEU A 163 6.57 0.33 11.83
N ARG A 164 6.74 0.30 13.16
CA ARG A 164 8.02 0.63 13.81
C ARG A 164 9.09 -0.40 13.49
N ASN A 165 8.78 -1.69 13.62
CA ASN A 165 9.73 -2.77 13.35
C ASN A 165 10.19 -2.79 11.87
N VAL A 166 9.26 -2.59 10.92
CA VAL A 166 9.57 -2.48 9.48
C VAL A 166 10.48 -1.27 9.21
N VAL A 167 10.14 -0.07 9.71
CA VAL A 167 10.97 1.13 9.51
C VAL A 167 12.38 0.95 10.10
N GLN A 168 12.53 0.31 11.25
CA GLN A 168 13.85 0.05 11.85
C GLN A 168 14.66 -0.99 11.06
N ARG A 169 14.02 -2.08 10.61
CA ARG A 169 14.61 -3.07 9.70
C ARG A 169 15.12 -2.42 8.41
N ASP A 170 14.28 -1.61 7.78
CA ASP A 170 14.53 -1.10 6.44
C ASP A 170 15.48 0.09 6.43
N GLN A 171 15.58 0.83 7.54
CA GLN A 171 16.71 1.74 7.79
C GLN A 171 18.04 0.98 7.86
N LEU A 172 18.12 -0.13 8.61
CA LEU A 172 19.33 -0.96 8.71
C LEU A 172 19.70 -1.60 7.36
N ARG A 173 18.73 -2.23 6.67
CA ARG A 173 18.94 -2.79 5.33
C ARG A 173 19.44 -1.72 4.35
N LYS A 174 18.90 -0.50 4.39
CA LYS A 174 19.35 0.61 3.52
C LYS A 174 20.74 1.14 3.88
N THR A 175 21.22 1.01 5.12
CA THR A 175 22.61 1.35 5.48
C THR A 175 23.59 0.24 5.12
N THR A 176 23.21 -1.03 5.33
CA THR A 176 24.12 -2.19 5.22
C THR A 176 24.20 -2.77 3.80
N LEU A 177 23.10 -2.77 3.04
CA LEU A 177 23.03 -3.44 1.73
C LEU A 177 23.13 -2.49 0.52
N ARG A 178 23.23 -1.17 0.73
CA ARG A 178 23.30 -0.19 -0.37
C ARG A 178 24.70 -0.18 -1.00
N PRO A 179 24.88 -0.42 -2.32
CA PRO A 179 26.20 -0.57 -2.98
C PRO A 179 27.12 0.68 -3.06
N THR A 180 27.02 1.65 -2.15
CA THR A 180 27.93 2.81 -2.07
C THR A 180 29.25 2.41 -1.44
N ALA A 181 30.36 2.64 -2.14
CA ALA A 181 31.63 1.98 -1.85
C ALA A 181 32.42 2.52 -0.64
N GLN A 182 33.28 1.64 -0.10
CA GLN A 182 34.40 1.88 0.83
C GLN A 182 34.07 2.20 2.30
N SER A 183 34.19 1.19 3.18
CA SER A 183 34.97 1.24 4.44
C SER A 183 35.14 -0.16 5.08
N GLU A 184 35.90 -0.25 6.17
CA GLU A 184 36.54 -1.46 6.72
C GLU A 184 35.62 -2.27 7.70
N GLU A 185 34.38 -2.56 7.30
CA GLU A 185 33.25 -2.73 8.22
C GLU A 185 32.71 -4.18 8.44
N GLU A 186 33.44 -5.24 8.06
CA GLU A 186 33.00 -6.66 8.17
C GLU A 186 32.38 -7.06 9.53
N ARG A 187 32.83 -6.43 10.62
CA ARG A 187 32.36 -6.72 11.97
C ARG A 187 31.04 -6.04 12.33
N ASP A 188 30.82 -4.85 11.78
CA ASP A 188 29.63 -4.05 12.00
C ASP A 188 28.51 -4.52 11.04
N GLU A 189 28.87 -5.01 9.85
CA GLU A 189 27.97 -5.75 8.96
C GLU A 189 27.37 -6.98 9.65
N ALA A 190 28.19 -7.78 10.35
CA ALA A 190 27.72 -8.96 11.08
C ALA A 190 26.73 -8.60 12.22
N GLU A 191 26.96 -7.51 12.95
CA GLU A 191 26.00 -7.04 13.96
C GLU A 191 24.72 -6.48 13.32
N ALA A 192 24.85 -5.71 12.23
CA ALA A 192 23.71 -5.17 11.49
C ALA A 192 22.81 -6.28 10.93
N ASN A 193 23.39 -7.32 10.34
CA ASN A 193 22.67 -8.49 9.83
C ASN A 193 21.92 -9.22 10.95
N GLY A 194 22.55 -9.46 12.11
CA GLY A 194 21.87 -10.04 13.27
C GLY A 194 20.69 -9.20 13.79
N ARG A 195 20.80 -7.87 13.75
CA ARG A 195 19.68 -6.95 14.07
C ARG A 195 18.59 -6.97 13.00
N ILE A 196 18.94 -7.11 11.72
CA ILE A 196 17.95 -7.25 10.63
C ILE A 196 17.15 -8.54 10.80
N GLU A 197 17.80 -9.67 11.10
CA GLU A 197 17.13 -10.94 11.43
C GLU A 197 16.22 -10.81 12.66
N GLU A 198 16.65 -10.11 13.71
CA GLU A 198 15.83 -9.83 14.90
C GLU A 198 14.55 -9.04 14.54
N TYR A 199 14.66 -8.01 13.68
CA TYR A 199 13.49 -7.26 13.23
C TYR A 199 12.61 -8.04 12.25
N ASP A 200 13.15 -8.86 11.35
CA ASP A 200 12.33 -9.73 10.49
C ASP A 200 11.56 -10.76 11.33
N GLY A 201 12.17 -11.33 12.37
CA GLY A 201 11.49 -12.18 13.34
C GLY A 201 10.32 -11.46 14.03
N LYS A 202 10.53 -10.23 14.52
CA LYS A 202 9.46 -9.39 15.10
C LYS A 202 8.38 -9.02 14.09
N VAL A 203 8.74 -8.71 12.85
CA VAL A 203 7.80 -8.41 11.75
C VAL A 203 6.92 -9.62 11.46
N GLN A 204 7.50 -10.83 11.40
CA GLN A 204 6.74 -12.07 11.22
C GLN A 204 5.83 -12.37 12.42
N GLN A 205 6.34 -12.25 13.65
CA GLN A 205 5.55 -12.44 14.87
C GLN A 205 4.33 -11.49 14.90
N VAL A 206 4.54 -10.18 14.73
CA VAL A 206 3.46 -9.20 14.80
C VAL A 206 2.48 -9.37 13.62
N ARG A 207 2.94 -9.75 12.42
CA ARG A 207 2.04 -10.14 11.31
C ARG A 207 1.18 -11.37 11.67
N GLY A 208 1.73 -12.33 12.42
CA GLY A 208 0.99 -13.48 12.97
C GLY A 208 -0.06 -13.06 14.01
N GLU A 209 0.32 -12.28 15.01
CA GLU A 209 -0.58 -11.77 16.06
C GLU A 209 -1.74 -10.94 15.46
N ILE A 210 -1.48 -10.14 14.41
CA ILE A 210 -2.52 -9.42 13.66
C ILE A 210 -3.46 -10.41 12.93
N ALA A 211 -2.94 -11.49 12.36
CA ALA A 211 -3.75 -12.51 11.69
C ALA A 211 -4.63 -13.31 12.66
N GLU A 212 -4.19 -13.51 13.91
CA GLU A 212 -5.01 -14.10 14.99
C GLU A 212 -6.13 -13.15 15.40
N LEU A 213 -5.85 -11.86 15.60
CA LEU A 213 -6.88 -10.84 15.88
C LEU A 213 -7.89 -10.69 14.73
N MET A 214 -7.47 -10.89 13.48
CA MET A 214 -8.39 -10.92 12.34
C MET A 214 -9.24 -12.20 12.27
N GLN A 215 -8.83 -13.30 12.92
CA GLN A 215 -9.69 -14.47 13.14
C GLN A 215 -10.73 -14.20 14.24
N GLU A 216 -10.37 -13.48 15.32
CA GLU A 216 -11.36 -12.95 16.29
C GLU A 216 -12.42 -12.09 15.56
N VAL A 217 -12.00 -11.14 14.70
CA VAL A 217 -12.92 -10.29 13.91
C VAL A 217 -13.84 -11.12 13.00
N TYR A 218 -13.34 -12.20 12.40
CA TYR A 218 -14.12 -13.07 11.53
C TYR A 218 -15.15 -13.92 12.31
N ALA A 219 -14.78 -14.42 13.49
CA ALA A 219 -15.69 -15.16 14.37
C ALA A 219 -16.85 -14.26 14.86
N GLU A 220 -16.52 -13.09 15.40
CA GLU A 220 -17.50 -12.07 15.83
C GLU A 220 -18.44 -11.65 14.68
N SER A 221 -17.91 -11.55 13.45
CA SER A 221 -18.73 -11.28 12.25
C SER A 221 -19.74 -12.39 11.96
N ILE A 222 -19.38 -13.66 12.16
CA ILE A 222 -20.30 -14.80 11.98
C ILE A 222 -21.34 -14.82 13.10
N GLU A 223 -20.95 -14.63 14.36
CA GLU A 223 -21.89 -14.62 15.48
C GLU A 223 -22.93 -13.49 15.35
N LEU A 224 -22.50 -12.28 14.96
CA LEU A 224 -23.40 -11.17 14.65
C LEU A 224 -24.30 -11.46 13.44
N GLN A 225 -23.81 -12.15 12.41
CA GLN A 225 -24.62 -12.53 11.24
C GLN A 225 -25.68 -13.59 11.60
N LEU A 226 -25.34 -14.55 12.47
CA LEU A 226 -26.28 -15.56 12.96
C LEU A 226 -27.32 -14.98 13.93
N ALA A 227 -26.96 -13.96 14.71
CA ALA A 227 -27.88 -13.25 15.60
C ALA A 227 -28.87 -12.31 14.86
N GLN A 228 -28.73 -12.15 13.55
CA GLN A 228 -29.58 -11.32 12.68
C GLN A 228 -30.47 -12.13 11.73
N ALA A 229 -30.47 -13.47 11.83
CA ALA A 229 -31.13 -14.40 10.90
C ALA A 229 -32.37 -15.09 11.50
#